data_AF-A0A7J9HU81-F1
#
_entry.id   AF-A0A7J9HU81-F1
#
_cell.length_a   1.000
_cell.length_b   1.000
_cell.length_c   1.000
_cell.angle_alpha   90.00
_cell.angle_beta   90.00
_cell.angle_gamma   90.00
#
_symmetry.space_group_name_H-M   'P 1'
#
loop_
_entity.id
_entity.type
_entity.pdbx_description
1 polymer ?
#
loop_
_entity_poly.entity_id
_entity_poly.type
_entity_poly.pdbx_seq_one_letter_code
_entity_poly.pdbx_strand_id
1 'polypeptide(L)'
;MHLRLYNLFDHNYEFQLLCFQPLPETVALVEDIVVEYVTDMAHKAQDIGSKRGKLSVEDFLYLIRKDLPKLNRCTELLSMQEELKQARKAFEVDEEKLGTLE
;
A
#
# COMPACT_ATOMS: atom_id res chain seq x y z
N MET A 1 17.94 -3.94 3.03
CA MET A 1 16.48 -3.73 2.82
C MET A 1 15.61 -4.31 3.95
N HIS A 2 16.07 -5.34 4.69
CA HIS A 2 15.32 -6.00 5.77
C HIS A 2 14.92 -5.10 6.97
N LEU A 3 15.72 -4.07 7.30
CA LEU A 3 15.51 -3.26 8.51
C LEU A 3 14.51 -2.08 8.36
N ARG A 4 14.09 -1.73 7.13
CA ARG A 4 13.14 -0.61 6.93
C ARG A 4 11.67 -1.02 7.07
N LEU A 5 11.36 -2.32 7.03
CA LEU A 5 10.00 -2.82 7.18
C LEU A 5 9.59 -2.97 8.65
N TYR A 6 10.50 -3.38 9.53
CA TYR A 6 10.27 -3.46 10.99
C TYR A 6 9.70 -2.14 11.55
N ASN A 7 10.34 -1.02 11.21
CA ASN A 7 9.93 0.31 11.69
C ASN A 7 8.55 0.77 11.20
N LEU A 8 7.99 0.17 10.14
CA LEU A 8 6.66 0.54 9.64
C LEU A 8 5.53 -0.18 10.41
N PHE A 9 5.82 -1.35 10.99
CA PHE A 9 4.86 -2.15 11.75
C PHE A 9 4.85 -1.81 13.23
N ASP A 10 5.98 -1.40 13.82
CA ASP A 10 6.07 -1.05 15.25
C ASP A 10 5.12 0.09 15.66
N HIS A 11 4.94 1.10 14.80
CA HIS A 11 4.21 2.32 15.17
C HIS A 11 2.68 2.16 15.34
N ASN A 12 2.12 0.97 15.04
CA ASN A 12 0.69 0.68 15.20
C ASN A 12 0.36 -0.22 16.41
N TYR A 13 1.36 -0.80 17.10
CA TYR A 13 1.11 -1.73 18.22
C TYR A 13 0.67 -1.03 19.52
N GLU A 14 1.01 0.25 19.72
CA GLU A 14 0.58 0.98 20.92
C GLU A 14 -0.93 1.26 20.98
N PHE A 15 -1.68 1.12 19.87
CA PHE A 15 -3.12 1.39 19.84
C PHE A 15 -4.00 0.16 20.17
N GLN A 16 -3.41 -1.00 20.42
CA GLN A 16 -4.11 -2.27 20.64
C GLN A 16 -4.32 -2.61 22.14
N LEU A 17 -4.51 -1.62 23.01
CA LEU A 17 -4.53 -1.86 24.46
C LEU A 17 -5.90 -2.08 25.10
N LEU A 18 -7.01 -2.25 24.35
CA LEU A 18 -8.34 -2.36 24.99
C LEU A 18 -9.20 -3.62 24.77
N CYS A 19 -8.93 -4.56 23.85
CA CYS A 19 -9.84 -5.74 23.75
C CYS A 19 -9.25 -7.07 23.26
N PHE A 20 -7.99 -7.17 22.83
CA PHE A 20 -7.42 -8.43 22.36
C PHE A 20 -5.91 -8.42 22.54
N GLN A 21 -5.41 -9.12 23.56
CA GLN A 21 -3.98 -9.42 23.66
C GLN A 21 -3.74 -10.78 23.01
N PRO A 22 -3.40 -10.83 21.71
CA PRO A 22 -2.99 -12.08 21.09
C PRO A 22 -1.70 -12.59 21.77
N LEU A 23 -1.50 -13.91 21.74
CA LEU A 23 -0.25 -14.49 22.20
C LEU A 23 0.92 -13.89 21.38
N PRO A 24 2.03 -13.47 22.02
CA PRO A 24 3.19 -12.94 21.32
C PRO A 24 3.68 -13.85 20.18
N GLU A 25 3.58 -15.16 20.38
CA GLU A 25 3.95 -16.18 19.40
C GLU A 25 3.04 -16.13 18.16
N THR A 26 1.75 -15.87 18.34
CA THR A 26 0.81 -15.70 17.22
C THR A 26 1.13 -14.45 16.41
N VAL A 27 1.48 -13.35 17.09
CA VAL A 27 1.86 -12.10 16.41
C VAL A 27 3.12 -12.31 15.58
N ALA A 28 4.16 -12.91 16.18
CA ALA A 28 5.42 -13.20 15.50
C ALA A 28 5.20 -14.11 14.29
N LEU A 29 4.38 -15.16 14.43
CA LEU A 29 4.08 -16.06 13.32
C LEU A 29 3.30 -15.36 12.19
N VAL A 30 2.32 -14.53 12.52
CA VAL A 30 1.56 -13.78 11.51
C VAL A 30 2.46 -12.77 10.79
N GLU A 31 3.40 -12.13 11.51
CA GLU A 31 4.40 -11.26 10.90
C GLU A 31 5.23 -12.02 9.86
N ASP A 32 5.78 -13.18 10.22
CA ASP A 32 6.57 -14.01 9.30
C ASP A 32 5.75 -14.41 8.06
N ILE A 33 4.51 -14.87 8.24
CA ILE A 33 3.61 -15.25 7.14
C ILE A 33 3.33 -14.06 6.21
N VAL A 34 3.07 -12.88 6.78
CA VAL A 34 2.77 -11.67 5.99
C VAL A 34 3.99 -11.21 5.21
N VAL A 35 5.18 -11.23 5.84
CA VAL A 35 6.44 -10.86 5.17
C VAL A 35 6.72 -11.80 3.99
N GLU A 36 6.58 -13.11 4.19
CA GLU A 36 6.74 -14.11 3.14
C GLU A 36 5.75 -13.87 2.00
N TYR A 37 4.47 -13.71 2.32
CA TYR A 37 3.41 -13.50 1.32
C TYR A 37 3.64 -12.24 0.46
N VAL A 38 3.96 -11.11 1.10
CA VAL A 38 4.20 -9.84 0.38
C VAL A 38 5.46 -9.94 -0.48
N THR A 39 6.51 -10.58 0.01
CA THR A 39 7.76 -10.80 -0.73
C THR A 39 7.52 -11.64 -1.99
N ASP A 40 6.81 -12.76 -1.83
CA ASP A 40 6.44 -13.64 -2.94
C ASP A 40 5.56 -12.94 -3.99
N MET A 41 4.61 -12.13 -3.53
CA MET A 41 3.75 -11.35 -4.41
C MET A 41 4.56 -10.32 -5.21
N ALA A 42 5.50 -9.62 -4.55
CA ALA A 42 6.36 -8.65 -5.20
C ALA A 42 7.27 -9.28 -6.25
N HIS A 43 7.86 -10.45 -5.97
CA HIS A 43 8.66 -11.18 -6.97
C HIS A 43 7.82 -11.59 -8.19
N LYS A 44 6.63 -12.15 -7.96
CA LYS A 44 5.72 -12.53 -9.07
C LYS A 44 5.31 -11.31 -9.91
N ALA A 45 5.08 -10.16 -9.27
CA ALA A 45 4.73 -8.93 -9.97
C ALA A 45 5.93 -8.39 -10.76
N GLN A 46 7.13 -8.46 -10.18
CA GLN A 46 8.38 -8.09 -10.84
C GLN A 46 8.66 -8.98 -12.05
N ASP A 47 8.41 -10.29 -12.00
CA ASP A 47 8.59 -11.17 -13.17
C ASP A 47 7.71 -10.77 -14.36
N ILE A 48 6.49 -10.29 -14.08
CA ILE A 48 5.58 -9.74 -15.09
C ILE A 48 6.11 -8.40 -15.59
N GLY A 49 6.40 -7.46 -14.69
CA GLY A 49 6.85 -6.10 -15.01
C GLY A 49 8.23 -6.05 -15.69
N SER A 50 9.09 -7.04 -15.43
CA SER A 50 10.43 -7.14 -16.04
C SER A 50 10.36 -7.30 -17.55
N LYS A 51 9.29 -7.90 -18.09
CA LYS A 51 9.07 -7.97 -19.55
C LYS A 51 8.87 -6.60 -20.19
N ARG A 52 8.33 -5.65 -19.42
CA ARG A 52 8.15 -4.24 -19.79
C ARG A 52 9.32 -3.35 -19.33
N GLY A 53 10.24 -3.89 -18.54
CA GLY A 53 11.36 -3.16 -17.95
C GLY A 53 10.99 -2.27 -16.76
N LYS A 54 9.74 -2.31 -16.29
CA LYS A 54 9.27 -1.51 -15.15
C LYS A 54 8.11 -2.21 -14.44
N LEU A 55 8.21 -2.28 -13.11
CA LEU A 55 7.13 -2.70 -12.23
C LEU A 55 6.06 -1.60 -12.12
N SER A 56 4.80 -1.96 -12.32
CA SER A 56 3.64 -1.07 -12.17
C SER A 56 2.57 -1.71 -11.29
N VAL A 57 1.60 -0.88 -10.85
CA VAL A 57 0.44 -1.34 -10.07
C VAL A 57 -0.39 -2.37 -10.83
N GLU A 58 -0.45 -2.25 -12.16
CA GLU A 58 -1.20 -3.18 -13.03
C GLU A 58 -0.66 -4.61 -12.93
N ASP A 59 0.63 -4.78 -12.64
CA ASP A 59 1.24 -6.10 -12.51
C ASP A 59 0.69 -6.82 -11.25
N PHE A 60 0.43 -6.08 -10.18
CA PHE A 60 -0.25 -6.60 -8.99
C PHE A 60 -1.73 -6.89 -9.26
N LEU A 61 -2.44 -5.99 -9.95
CA LEU A 61 -3.85 -6.20 -10.34
C LEU A 61 -3.99 -7.46 -11.22
N TYR A 62 -3.03 -7.68 -12.12
CA TYR A 62 -2.99 -8.88 -12.93
C TYR A 62 -2.86 -10.15 -12.09
N LEU A 63 -2.02 -10.17 -11.04
CA LEU A 63 -1.88 -11.34 -10.16
C LEU A 63 -3.19 -11.66 -9.42
N ILE A 64 -3.91 -10.64 -8.94
CA ILE A 64 -5.15 -10.83 -8.16
C ILE A 64 -6.41 -10.97 -9.02
N ARG A 65 -6.31 -10.91 -10.36
CA ARG A 65 -7.46 -10.86 -11.29
C ARG A 65 -8.49 -11.98 -11.15
N LYS A 66 -8.10 -13.11 -10.54
CA LYS A 66 -8.99 -14.26 -10.32
C LYS A 66 -9.87 -14.09 -9.07
N ASP A 67 -9.49 -13.21 -8.16
CA ASP A 67 -10.23 -12.89 -6.94
C ASP A 67 -10.97 -11.56 -7.14
N LEU A 68 -12.20 -11.66 -7.69
CA LEU A 68 -13.01 -10.50 -8.06
C LEU A 68 -13.28 -9.56 -6.87
N PRO A 69 -13.62 -10.04 -5.66
CA PRO A 69 -13.78 -9.16 -4.50
C PRO A 69 -12.52 -8.34 -4.19
N LYS A 70 -11.33 -8.97 -4.19
CA LYS A 70 -10.07 -8.23 -3.96
C LYS A 70 -9.75 -7.26 -5.08
N LEU A 71 -9.95 -7.67 -6.33
CA LEU A 71 -9.72 -6.83 -7.49
C LEU A 71 -10.59 -5.56 -7.47
N ASN A 72 -11.88 -5.72 -7.16
CA ASN A 72 -12.82 -4.60 -7.06
C ASN A 72 -12.39 -3.65 -5.95
N ARG A 73 -12.05 -4.19 -4.77
CA ARG A 73 -11.59 -3.38 -3.64
C ARG A 73 -10.33 -2.59 -3.98
N CYS A 74 -9.34 -3.21 -4.63
CA CYS A 74 -8.13 -2.52 -5.05
C CYS A 74 -8.42 -1.41 -6.08
N THR A 75 -9.30 -1.67 -7.03
CA THR A 75 -9.70 -0.70 -8.06
C THR A 75 -10.37 0.52 -7.44
N GLU A 76 -11.31 0.31 -6.52
CA GLU A 76 -11.97 1.41 -5.78
C GLU A 76 -10.95 2.27 -5.02
N LEU A 77 -10.05 1.62 -4.25
CA LEU A 77 -9.05 2.33 -3.45
C LEU A 77 -8.09 3.17 -4.32
N LEU A 78 -7.68 2.63 -5.47
CA LEU A 78 -6.83 3.36 -6.42
C LEU A 78 -7.55 4.57 -7.03
N SER A 79 -8.83 4.42 -7.38
CA SER A 79 -9.66 5.54 -7.86
C SER A 79 -9.77 6.64 -6.82
N MET A 80 -10.08 6.28 -5.57
CA MET A 80 -10.17 7.24 -4.47
C MET A 80 -8.83 7.93 -4.19
N GLN A 81 -7.71 7.19 -4.27
CA GLN A 81 -6.38 7.77 -4.13
C GLN A 81 -6.10 8.81 -5.21
N GLU A 82 -6.50 8.54 -6.46
CA GLU A 82 -6.37 9.47 -7.57
C GLU A 82 -7.20 10.74 -7.35
N GLU A 83 -8.46 10.60 -6.95
CA GLU A 83 -9.34 11.72 -6.60
C GLU A 83 -8.73 12.59 -5.48
N LEU A 84 -8.24 11.98 -4.40
CA LEU A 84 -7.56 12.70 -3.32
C LEU A 84 -6.31 13.44 -3.81
N LYS A 85 -5.54 12.83 -4.72
CA LYS A 85 -4.36 13.45 -5.30
C LYS A 85 -4.73 14.64 -6.18
N GLN A 86 -5.82 14.55 -6.95
CA GLN A 86 -6.33 15.65 -7.76
C GLN A 86 -6.85 16.79 -6.89
N ALA A 87 -7.62 16.47 -5.84
CA ALA A 87 -8.12 17.46 -4.89
C ALA A 87 -6.96 18.23 -4.23
N ARG A 88 -5.91 17.55 -3.75
CA ARG A 88 -4.72 18.20 -3.18
C ARG A 88 -4.05 19.16 -4.15
N LYS A 89 -3.87 18.74 -5.41
CA LYS A 89 -3.28 19.60 -6.46
C LYS A 89 -4.10 20.84 -6.76
N ALA A 90 -5.44 20.74 -6.70
CA ALA A 90 -6.31 21.88 -6.96
C ALA A 90 -6.06 23.02 -5.95
N PHE A 91 -5.76 22.69 -4.69
CA PHE A 91 -5.45 23.68 -3.66
C PHE A 91 -4.04 24.28 -3.79
N GLU A 92 -3.05 23.52 -4.27
CA GLU A 92 -1.68 24.03 -4.49
C GLU A 92 -1.62 25.08 -5.62
N VAL A 93 -2.46 24.96 -6.66
CA VAL A 93 -2.52 25.92 -7.78
C VAL A 93 -3.18 27.25 -7.39
N ASP A 94 -4.01 27.26 -6.35
CA ASP A 94 -4.71 28.47 -5.89
C ASP A 94 -3.80 29.39 -5.06
N GLU A 95 -2.79 28.87 -4.36
CA GLU A 95 -1.81 29.68 -3.62
C GLU A 95 -0.88 30.50 -4.55
N GLU A 96 -0.43 29.93 -5.67
CA GLU A 96 0.43 30.67 -6.62
C GLU A 96 -0.29 31.84 -7.32
N LYS A 97 -1.62 31.75 -7.49
CA LYS A 97 -2.42 32.82 -8.12
C LYS A 97 -2.75 33.97 -7.16
N LEU A 98 -2.77 33.72 -5.85
CA LEU A 98 -3.01 34.74 -4.83
C LEU A 98 -1.75 35.56 -4.50
N GLY A 99 -0.55 35.00 -4.70
CA GLY A 99 0.73 35.70 -4.49
C GLY A 99 1.13 36.71 -5.58
N THR A 100 0.33 36.87 -6.65
CA THR A 100 0.60 37.80 -7.77
C THR A 100 -0.33 39.03 -7.74
N LEU A 101 -1.13 39.20 -6.68
CA LEU A 101 -2.04 40.34 -6.51
C LEU A 101 -1.57 41.39 -5.48
N GLU A 102 -0.31 41.35 -5.05
CA GLU A 102 0.34 42.45 -4.31
C GLU A 102 1.40 43.17 -5.14
#